data_AF-A0A087HFL0-F1
#
_entry.id   AF-A0A087HFL0-F1
#
_cell.length_a   1.000
_cell.length_b   1.000
_cell.length_c   1.000
_cell.angle_alpha   90.00
_cell.angle_beta   90.00
_cell.angle_gamma   90.00
#
_symmetry.space_group_name_H-M   'P 1'
#
loop_
_entity.id
_entity.type
_entity.pdbx_description
1 polymer ?
#
loop_
_entity_poly.entity_id
_entity_poly.type
_entity_poly.pdbx_seq_one_letter_code
_entity_poly.pdbx_strand_id
1 'polypeptide(L)' 'MFSGKRPTNELFGGNFTMRSYIKSAWPERVLDVADKWILQNGLRIGFPVAECLTLVLDVGLRCSEESPTNRLAMSEVVKK' A
#
# COMPACT_ATOMS: atom_id res chain seq x y z
N MET A 1 -6.25 -0.07 5.51
CA MET A 1 -5.62 1.23 5.88
C MET A 1 -4.76 1.64 4.68
N PHE A 2 -4.70 2.92 4.33
CA PHE A 2 -4.31 3.46 3.01
C PHE A 2 -5.25 3.17 1.84
N SER A 3 -5.67 1.93 1.59
CA SER A 3 -6.55 1.60 0.44
C SER A 3 -8.05 1.60 0.72
N GLY A 4 -8.43 1.77 1.99
CA GLY A 4 -9.82 1.65 2.45
C GLY A 4 -10.38 0.22 2.46
N LYS A 5 -9.63 -0.76 1.96
CA LYS A 5 -10.09 -2.15 1.79
C LYS A 5 -9.53 -3.05 2.89
N ARG A 6 -10.33 -4.05 3.28
CA ARG A 6 -9.90 -5.14 4.18
C ARG A 6 -9.19 -6.24 3.37
N PRO A 7 -8.23 -7.00 3.94
CA PRO A 7 -7.62 -8.14 3.24
C PRO A 7 -8.61 -9.21 2.81
N THR A 8 -9.71 -9.34 3.56
CA THR A 8 -10.82 -10.26 3.29
C THR A 8 -11.97 -9.59 2.55
N ASN A 9 -11.76 -8.43 1.93
CA ASN A 9 -12.78 -7.79 1.10
C ASN A 9 -13.12 -8.69 -0.09
N GLU A 10 -14.39 -8.78 -0.46
CA GLU A 10 -14.90 -9.64 -1.54
C GLU A 10 -14.28 -9.35 -2.91
N LEU A 11 -13.70 -8.15 -3.11
CA LEU A 11 -12.89 -7.83 -4.29
C LEU A 11 -11.70 -8.78 -4.48
N PHE A 12 -11.18 -9.36 -3.39
CA PHE A 12 -10.01 -10.21 -3.38
C PHE A 12 -10.43 -11.68 -3.35
N GLY A 13 -9.85 -12.49 -4.23
CA GLY A 13 -10.20 -13.91 -4.38
C GLY A 13 -9.29 -14.63 -5.37
N GLY A 14 -9.13 -15.94 -5.16
CA GLY A 14 -8.21 -16.77 -5.95
C GLY A 14 -6.80 -16.17 -5.97
N ASN A 15 -6.30 -15.87 -7.17
CA ASN A 15 -4.97 -15.31 -7.39
C ASN A 15 -4.93 -13.77 -7.29
N PHE A 16 -6.08 -13.12 -7.14
CA PHE A 16 -6.17 -11.66 -7.02
C PHE A 16 -6.23 -11.26 -5.54
N THR A 17 -5.10 -10.80 -5.02
CA THR A 17 -4.91 -10.48 -3.61
C THR A 17 -4.81 -8.97 -3.40
N MET A 18 -4.92 -8.51 -2.15
CA MET A 18 -4.62 -7.11 -1.84
C MET A 18 -3.19 -6.74 -2.26
N ARG A 19 -2.23 -7.66 -2.11
CA ARG A 19 -0.86 -7.43 -2.54
C ARG A 19 -0.77 -7.18 -4.05
N SER A 20 -1.38 -8.03 -4.87
CA SER A 20 -1.36 -7.84 -6.33
C SER A 20 -2.10 -6.57 -6.76
N TYR A 21 -3.18 -6.20 -6.05
CA TYR A 21 -3.90 -4.95 -6.24
C TYR A 21 -3.04 -3.70 -5.94
N ILE A 22 -2.26 -3.70 -4.86
CA ILE A 22 -1.34 -2.60 -4.55
C ILE A 22 -0.15 -2.60 -5.52
N LYS A 23 0.42 -3.77 -5.81
CA LYS A 23 1.59 -3.93 -6.69
C LYS A 23 1.31 -3.47 -8.11
N SER A 24 0.08 -3.63 -8.61
CA SER A 24 -0.29 -3.19 -9.97
C SER A 24 -0.42 -1.67 -10.11
N ALA A 25 -0.46 -0.92 -9.01
CA ALA A 25 -0.57 0.53 -9.01
C ALA A 25 0.69 1.25 -8.51
N TRP A 26 1.62 0.53 -7.87
CA TRP A 26 2.85 1.12 -7.35
C TRP A 26 3.96 1.14 -8.42
N PRO A 27 4.77 2.22 -8.52
CA PRO A 27 4.66 3.49 -7.78
C PRO A 27 3.82 4.58 -8.48
N GLU A 28 3.53 4.49 -9.77
CA GLU A 28 3.02 5.63 -10.56
C GLU A 28 1.53 5.94 -10.35
N ARG A 29 0.74 4.95 -9.91
CA ARG A 29 -0.71 5.02 -9.79
C ARG A 29 -1.22 4.81 -8.36
N VAL A 30 -0.39 5.11 -7.35
CA VAL A 30 -0.72 4.89 -5.93
C VAL A 30 -2.00 5.59 -5.47
N LEU A 31 -2.40 6.68 -6.14
CA LEU A 31 -3.67 7.38 -5.86
C LEU A 31 -4.90 6.56 -6.26
N ASP A 32 -4.81 5.69 -7.27
CA ASP A 32 -5.93 4.88 -7.78
C ASP A 32 -6.35 3.79 -6.79
N VAL A 33 -5.42 3.39 -5.92
CA VAL A 33 -5.64 2.35 -4.91
C VAL A 33 -5.86 2.91 -3.51
N ALA A 34 -5.78 4.23 -3.35
CA ALA A 34 -5.92 4.92 -2.08
C ALA A 34 -7.39 5.06 -1.65
N ASP A 35 -7.58 5.18 -0.35
CA ASP A 35 -8.85 5.54 0.26
C ASP A 35 -9.21 6.98 -0.10
N LYS A 36 -10.45 7.21 -0.53
CA LYS A 36 -10.93 8.54 -0.93
C LYS A 36 -10.80 9.56 0.19
N TRP A 37 -11.00 9.16 1.45
CA TRP A 37 -10.85 10.03 2.61
C TRP A 37 -9.40 10.51 2.78
N ILE A 38 -8.41 9.65 2.51
CA ILE A 38 -6.99 10.03 2.56
C ILE A 38 -6.66 11.03 1.46
N LEU A 39 -7.14 10.79 0.24
CA LEU A 39 -6.94 11.70 -0.89
C LEU A 39 -7.55 13.08 -0.60
N GLN A 40 -8.81 13.11 -0.14
CA GLN A 40 -9.53 14.36 0.13
C GLN A 40 -8.86 15.18 1.24
N ASN A 41 -8.50 14.54 2.36
CA ASN A 41 -7.87 15.26 3.48
C ASN A 41 -6.45 15.71 3.13
N GLY A 42 -5.67 14.85 2.47
CA GLY A 42 -4.31 15.18 2.08
C GLY A 42 -4.25 16.34 1.10
N LEU A 43 -5.09 16.34 0.06
CA LEU A 43 -5.20 17.46 -0.88
C LEU A 43 -5.63 18.76 -0.19
N ARG A 44 -6.60 18.68 0.74
CA ARG A 44 -7.10 19.85 1.48
C ARG A 44 -6.01 20.55 2.30
N ILE A 45 -5.04 19.80 2.83
CA ILE A 45 -3.96 20.35 3.65
C ILE A 45 -2.65 20.54 2.88
N GLY A 46 -2.63 20.29 1.57
CA GLY A 46 -1.42 20.38 0.75
C GLY A 46 -0.37 19.31 1.06
N PHE A 47 -0.80 18.16 1.59
CA PHE A 47 0.09 17.05 1.92
C PHE A 47 0.52 16.30 0.64
N PRO A 48 1.80 15.93 0.48
CA PRO A 48 2.29 15.12 -0.64
C PRO A 48 1.83 13.67 -0.52
N VAL A 49 0.54 13.43 -0.80
CA VAL A 49 -0.11 12.13 -0.63
C VAL A 49 0.53 11.06 -1.50
N ALA A 50 0.86 11.38 -2.75
CA ALA A 50 1.41 10.41 -3.70
C ALA A 50 2.79 9.90 -3.24
N GLU A 51 3.66 10.81 -2.81
CA GLU A 51 4.99 10.50 -2.30
C GLU A 51 4.92 9.67 -1.03
N CYS A 52 4.06 10.07 -0.07
CA CYS A 52 3.84 9.32 1.16
C CYS A 52 3.31 7.91 0.88
N LEU A 53 2.29 7.80 0.02
CA LEU A 53 1.73 6.50 -0.37
C LEU A 53 2.77 5.62 -1.05
N THR A 54 3.60 6.18 -1.93
CA THR A 54 4.69 5.44 -2.58
C THR A 54 5.62 4.79 -1.56
N LEU A 55 6.01 5.54 -0.51
CA LEU A 55 6.91 5.04 0.53
C LEU A 55 6.24 3.99 1.42
N VAL A 56 5.05 4.26 1.95
CA VAL A 56 4.39 3.31 2.88
C VAL A 56 3.91 2.05 2.17
N LEU A 57 3.52 2.14 0.89
CA LEU A 57 3.16 0.97 0.09
C LEU A 57 4.38 0.14 -0.30
N ASP A 58 5.56 0.73 -0.55
CA ASP A 58 6.81 -0.02 -0.73
C ASP A 58 7.11 -0.89 0.50
N VAL A 59 7.07 -0.29 1.70
CA VAL A 59 7.24 -1.03 2.96
C VAL A 59 6.20 -2.15 3.07
N GLY A 60 4.92 -1.87 2.79
CA GLY A 60 3.87 -2.87 2.80
C GLY A 60 4.10 -4.01 1.80
N LEU A 61 4.57 -3.71 0.59
CA LEU A 61 4.87 -4.69 -0.45
C LEU A 61 6.05 -5.58 -0.04
N ARG A 62 7.12 -5.01 0.54
CA ARG A 62 8.30 -5.75 1.02
C ARG A 62 7.98 -6.60 2.26
N CYS A 63 7.15 -6.12 3.17
CA CYS A 63 6.68 -6.90 4.32
C CYS A 63 5.73 -8.04 3.92
N SER A 64 5.04 -7.91 2.78
CA SER A 64 4.06 -8.88 2.29
C SER A 64 4.59 -9.81 1.20
N GLU A 65 5.90 -9.87 0.97
CA GLU A 65 6.48 -10.84 0.03
C GLU A 65 5.99 -12.27 0.32
N GLU A 66 5.69 -13.01 -0.74
CA GLU A 66 5.06 -14.34 -0.61
C GLU A 66 6.00 -15.30 0.12
N SER A 67 7.26 -15.33 -0.33
CA SER A 67 8.31 -16.08 0.35
C SER A 67 8.69 -15.42 1.68
N PRO A 68 8.61 -16.12 2.82
CA PRO A 68 9.03 -15.60 4.12
C PRO A 68 10.47 -15.08 4.15
N THR A 69 11.38 -15.71 3.40
CA THR A 69 12.81 -15.32 3.36
C THR A 69 13.06 -13.98 2.68
N ASN A 70 12.12 -13.53 1.84
CA ASN A 70 12.24 -12.28 1.09
C ASN A 70 11.53 -11.12 1.80
N ARG A 71 10.80 -11.40 2.89
CA ARG A 71 10.10 -10.36 3.64
C ARG A 71 11.10 -9.47 4.35
N LEU A 72 10.83 -8.17 4.32
CA LEU A 72 11.59 -7.19 5.09
C LEU A 72 11.58 -7.57 6.58
N ALA A 73 12.76 -7.68 7.18
CA ALA A 73 12.85 -7.99 8.60
C ALA A 73 12.30 -6.81 9.43
N MET A 74 11.61 -7.09 10.53
CA MET A 74 10.99 -6.05 11.36
C MET A 74 12.00 -5.05 11.93
N SER A 75 13.24 -5.49 12.16
CA SER A 75 14.34 -4.61 12.56
C SER A 75 14.73 -3.59 11.48
N GLU A 76 14.34 -3.82 10.23
CA GLU A 76 14.61 -2.94 9.09
C GLU A 76 13.44 -2.00 8.77
N VAL A 77 12.21 -2.38 9.14
CA VAL A 77 11.01 -1.57 8.91
C VAL A 77 11.09 -0.21 9.60
N VAL A 78 11.75 -0.13 10.75
CA VAL A 78 11.87 1.10 11.58
C VAL A 78 13.15 1.88 11.29
N LYS A 79 14.02 1.39 10.40
CA LYS A 79 15.26 2.10 10.06
C LYS A 79 14.90 3.40 9.34
N LYS A 80 15.45 4.50 9.86
CA LYS A 80 15.36 5.86 9.28
C LYS A 80 16.19 5.96 8.01
#